data_AF-A0A239TL17-F1
#
_entry.id   AF-A0A239TL17-F1
#
_cell.length_a   1.000
_cell.length_b   1.000
_cell.length_c   1.000
_cell.angle_alpha   90.00
_cell.angle_beta   90.00
_cell.angle_gamma   90.00
#
_symmetry.space_group_name_H-M   'P 1'
#
loop_
_entity.id
_entity.type
_entity.pdbx_description
1 polymer ?
#
loop_
_entity_poly.entity_id
_entity_poly.type
_entity_poly.pdbx_seq_one_letter_code
_entity_poly.pdbx_strand_id
1 'polypeptide(L)'
;MTIEVLAEQDESFESLVTKLQARDSEISEADVQTSLRILDQSFFKKGTDKHYGPPIINIKHQGKQIQLSEHFKKNMQNKAFRAHLDDLMQLAHYKHINHYHNSNSLQLYQKYSRKDFVRIMNWQNDESATVYGYKQKYQTLPVFITYHKKEDISETTAYEDEFLNQDELKWFTRSNRSLKSPEVQNVIHHQELETPMYMFVKKEDADGKNFYYLGTACYMEGTAEDAQMPDGKNVVTMHLAMDTPVRDDVYRYLVEK
;
A
#
# COMPACT_ATOMS: atom_id res chain seq x y z
N MET A 1 -15.01 4.07 12.47
CA MET A 1 -16.20 4.29 11.63
C MET A 1 -17.01 3.02 11.39
N THR A 2 -16.60 2.04 10.57
CA THR A 2 -17.43 0.84 10.25
C THR A 2 -17.94 0.09 11.48
N ILE A 3 -17.05 -0.24 12.43
CA ILE A 3 -17.42 -0.96 13.66
C ILE A 3 -18.38 -0.13 14.54
N GLU A 4 -18.24 1.19 14.56
CA GLU A 4 -19.13 2.08 15.34
C GLU A 4 -20.56 2.02 14.82
N VAL A 5 -20.72 2.14 13.49
CA VAL A 5 -22.03 2.06 12.85
C VAL A 5 -22.67 0.69 13.11
N LEU A 6 -21.90 -0.39 12.93
CA LEU A 6 -22.38 -1.76 13.15
C LEU A 6 -22.62 -2.12 14.63
N ALA A 7 -22.07 -1.34 15.57
CA ALA A 7 -22.32 -1.50 17.00
C ALA A 7 -23.69 -0.93 17.41
N GLU A 8 -24.26 -0.02 16.62
CA GLU A 8 -25.59 0.54 16.86
C GLU A 8 -26.69 -0.40 16.36
N GLN A 9 -26.54 -0.92 15.12
CA GLN A 9 -27.50 -1.83 14.50
C GLN A 9 -26.89 -2.59 13.31
N ASP A 10 -27.57 -3.62 12.84
CA ASP A 10 -27.26 -4.30 11.59
C ASP A 10 -27.52 -3.37 10.39
N GLU A 11 -26.71 -3.47 9.34
CA GLU A 11 -26.80 -2.60 8.16
C GLU A 11 -26.84 -3.39 6.84
N SER A 12 -27.43 -2.78 5.81
CA SER A 12 -27.13 -3.18 4.42
C SER A 12 -25.86 -2.49 3.94
N PHE A 13 -25.25 -3.00 2.87
CA PHE A 13 -24.10 -2.32 2.24
C PHE A 13 -24.41 -0.86 1.87
N GLU A 14 -25.54 -0.63 1.19
CA GLU A 14 -25.97 0.72 0.76
C GLU A 14 -26.18 1.67 1.96
N SER A 15 -26.82 1.20 3.04
CA SER A 15 -27.03 1.98 4.25
C SER A 15 -25.70 2.29 4.94
N LEU A 16 -24.80 1.32 5.02
CA LEU A 16 -23.48 1.48 5.61
C LEU A 16 -22.65 2.52 4.84
N VAL A 17 -22.62 2.45 3.51
CA VAL A 17 -21.95 3.44 2.65
C VAL A 17 -22.50 4.84 2.94
N THR A 18 -23.83 5.00 2.91
CA THR A 18 -24.48 6.30 3.15
C THR A 18 -24.11 6.87 4.52
N LYS A 19 -24.14 6.04 5.58
CA LYS A 19 -23.80 6.49 6.95
C LYS A 19 -22.33 6.84 7.11
N LEU A 20 -21.43 6.13 6.44
CA LEU A 20 -20.00 6.41 6.47
C LEU A 20 -19.69 7.70 5.71
N GLN A 21 -20.28 7.89 4.53
CA GLN A 21 -20.15 9.10 3.71
C GLN A 21 -20.72 10.35 4.39
N ALA A 22 -21.77 10.20 5.20
CA ALA A 22 -22.28 11.28 6.03
C ALA A 22 -21.30 11.75 7.13
N ARG A 23 -20.34 10.90 7.52
CA ARG A 23 -19.28 11.23 8.49
C ARG A 23 -18.02 11.76 7.79
N ASP A 24 -17.70 11.20 6.63
CA ASP A 24 -16.58 11.60 5.78
C ASP A 24 -16.93 11.37 4.31
N SER A 25 -17.11 12.46 3.56
CA SER A 25 -17.52 12.43 2.16
C SER A 25 -16.46 11.88 1.21
N GLU A 26 -15.21 11.74 1.64
CA GLU A 26 -14.14 11.14 0.81
C GLU A 26 -14.20 9.61 0.79
N ILE A 27 -14.98 8.98 1.67
CA ILE A 27 -15.13 7.52 1.69
C ILE A 27 -15.83 7.03 0.42
N SER A 28 -15.13 6.22 -0.35
CA SER A 28 -15.70 5.54 -1.51
C SER A 28 -16.36 4.21 -1.14
N GLU A 29 -17.22 3.71 -2.03
CA GLU A 29 -17.75 2.34 -1.90
C GLU A 29 -16.64 1.29 -1.86
N ALA A 30 -15.52 1.53 -2.57
CA ALA A 30 -14.37 0.65 -2.57
C ALA A 30 -13.72 0.57 -1.19
N ASP A 31 -13.62 1.70 -0.47
CA ASP A 31 -13.08 1.76 0.89
C ASP A 31 -13.97 0.97 1.86
N VAL A 32 -15.30 1.11 1.73
CA VAL A 32 -16.27 0.35 2.53
C VAL A 32 -16.12 -1.15 2.24
N GLN A 33 -16.07 -1.53 0.96
CA GLN A 33 -15.91 -2.94 0.57
C GLN A 33 -14.59 -3.52 1.09
N THR A 34 -13.48 -2.78 1.00
CA THR A 34 -12.18 -3.22 1.53
C THR A 34 -12.22 -3.34 3.05
N SER A 35 -12.85 -2.39 3.76
CA SER A 35 -13.07 -2.47 5.21
C SER A 35 -13.85 -3.73 5.56
N LEU A 36 -14.91 -4.06 4.83
CA LEU A 36 -15.70 -5.26 5.06
C LEU A 36 -14.88 -6.53 4.85
N ARG A 37 -14.10 -6.61 3.75
CA ARG A 37 -13.19 -7.75 3.49
C ARG A 37 -12.12 -7.93 4.59
N ILE A 38 -11.68 -6.84 5.21
CA ILE A 38 -10.74 -6.90 6.33
C ILE A 38 -11.44 -7.42 7.59
N LEU A 39 -12.63 -6.91 7.90
CA LEU A 39 -13.38 -7.26 9.11
C LEU A 39 -13.96 -8.68 9.08
N ASP A 40 -14.37 -9.16 7.90
CA ASP A 40 -14.81 -10.54 7.68
C ASP A 40 -13.65 -11.53 7.41
N GLN A 41 -12.43 -10.98 7.32
CA GLN A 41 -11.15 -11.64 7.04
C GLN A 41 -10.96 -12.22 5.64
N SER A 42 -11.91 -12.01 4.70
CA SER A 42 -11.80 -12.48 3.31
C SER A 42 -10.69 -11.78 2.51
N PHE A 43 -10.20 -10.63 2.97
CA PHE A 43 -9.04 -9.94 2.39
C PHE A 43 -7.73 -10.74 2.55
N PHE A 44 -7.62 -11.53 3.62
CA PHE A 44 -6.38 -12.21 3.97
C PHE A 44 -6.32 -13.63 3.43
N LYS A 45 -5.11 -14.21 3.41
CA LYS A 45 -4.91 -15.62 3.06
C LYS A 45 -5.56 -16.54 4.09
N LYS A 46 -5.93 -17.76 3.68
CA LYS A 46 -6.45 -18.80 4.59
C LYS A 46 -5.47 -19.05 5.75
N GLY A 47 -6.00 -19.28 6.95
CA GLY A 47 -5.21 -19.51 8.17
C GLY A 47 -4.89 -18.25 8.98
N THR A 48 -5.31 -17.07 8.50
CA THR A 48 -5.12 -15.79 9.20
C THR A 48 -5.90 -15.72 10.51
N ASP A 49 -6.99 -16.47 10.62
CA ASP A 49 -7.80 -16.65 11.84
C ASP A 49 -6.98 -17.17 13.03
N LYS A 50 -5.90 -17.93 12.79
CA LYS A 50 -4.98 -18.39 13.84
C LYS A 50 -4.23 -17.23 14.52
N HIS A 51 -4.07 -16.11 13.83
CA HIS A 51 -3.38 -14.93 14.34
C HIS A 51 -4.34 -13.86 14.86
N TYR A 52 -5.47 -13.64 14.18
CA TYR A 52 -6.41 -12.55 14.50
C TYR A 52 -7.67 -13.01 15.24
N GLY A 53 -7.87 -14.32 15.41
CA GLY A 53 -9.11 -14.88 15.94
C GLY A 53 -10.21 -14.94 14.88
N PRO A 54 -11.47 -15.17 15.28
CA PRO A 54 -12.60 -15.25 14.34
C PRO A 54 -12.96 -13.87 13.76
N PRO A 55 -13.70 -13.83 12.62
CA PRO A 55 -14.17 -12.59 12.01
C PRO A 55 -14.93 -11.66 12.97
N ILE A 56 -14.75 -10.34 12.78
CA ILE A 56 -15.42 -9.29 13.57
C ILE A 56 -16.86 -9.11 13.10
N ILE A 57 -17.11 -9.30 11.80
CA ILE A 57 -18.44 -9.17 11.19
C ILE A 57 -18.84 -10.46 10.48
N ASN A 58 -20.14 -10.59 10.23
CA ASN A 58 -20.72 -11.54 9.29
C ASN A 58 -21.51 -10.78 8.22
N ILE A 59 -21.39 -11.22 6.97
CA ILE A 59 -22.15 -10.70 5.84
C ILE A 59 -23.08 -11.80 5.34
N LYS A 60 -24.39 -11.53 5.36
CA LYS A 60 -25.44 -12.45 4.94
C LYS A 60 -26.23 -11.88 3.77
N HIS A 61 -27.01 -12.74 3.12
CA HIS A 61 -27.96 -12.35 2.07
C HIS A 61 -27.34 -11.45 0.99
N GLN A 62 -26.12 -11.77 0.54
CA GLN A 62 -25.38 -11.02 -0.48
C GLN A 62 -25.19 -9.53 -0.11
N GLY A 63 -24.86 -9.23 1.15
CA GLY A 63 -24.59 -7.85 1.59
C GLY A 63 -25.82 -7.08 2.07
N LYS A 64 -27.02 -7.69 2.04
CA LYS A 64 -28.24 -7.08 2.59
C LYS A 64 -28.27 -7.05 4.11
N GLN A 65 -27.45 -7.88 4.77
CA GLN A 65 -27.31 -7.87 6.22
C GLN A 65 -25.84 -8.02 6.60
N ILE A 66 -25.28 -6.96 7.15
CA ILE A 66 -23.93 -6.85 7.70
C ILE A 66 -24.10 -6.61 9.19
N GLN A 67 -23.50 -7.47 10.00
CA GLN A 67 -23.67 -7.45 11.44
C GLN A 67 -22.36 -7.79 12.14
N LEU A 68 -22.16 -7.27 13.36
CA LEU A 68 -21.11 -7.77 14.23
C LEU A 68 -21.30 -9.28 14.47
N SER A 69 -20.20 -10.02 14.55
CA SER A 69 -20.22 -11.44 14.83
C SER A 69 -20.64 -11.69 16.28
N GLU A 70 -21.29 -12.83 16.56
CA GLU A 70 -21.75 -13.16 17.91
C GLU A 70 -20.58 -13.27 18.91
N HIS A 71 -19.43 -13.74 18.45
CA HIS A 71 -18.21 -13.75 19.25
C HIS A 71 -17.76 -12.33 19.62
N PHE A 72 -17.74 -11.41 18.65
CA PHE A 72 -17.36 -10.02 18.91
C PHE A 72 -18.36 -9.31 19.82
N LYS A 73 -19.68 -9.49 19.57
CA LYS A 73 -20.75 -8.98 20.45
C LYS A 73 -20.59 -9.47 21.89
N LYS A 74 -20.26 -10.75 22.10
CA LYS A 74 -19.99 -11.32 23.42
C LYS A 74 -18.77 -10.67 24.08
N ASN A 75 -17.68 -10.47 23.35
CA ASN A 75 -16.50 -9.80 23.89
C ASN A 75 -16.79 -8.34 24.27
N MET A 76 -17.64 -7.64 23.51
CA MET A 76 -18.05 -6.27 23.83
C MET A 76 -18.84 -6.15 25.15
N GLN A 77 -19.42 -7.24 25.68
CA GLN A 77 -20.06 -7.26 27.01
C GLN A 77 -19.02 -7.21 28.15
N ASN A 78 -17.76 -7.58 27.87
CA ASN A 78 -16.67 -7.45 28.82
C ASN A 78 -16.20 -5.99 28.89
N LYS A 79 -16.32 -5.38 30.07
CA LYS A 79 -15.97 -3.97 30.29
C LYS A 79 -14.51 -3.64 29.95
N ALA A 80 -13.57 -4.53 30.27
CA ALA A 80 -12.15 -4.32 29.98
C ALA A 80 -11.89 -4.38 28.46
N PHE A 81 -12.47 -5.36 27.77
CA PHE A 81 -12.38 -5.44 26.31
C PHE A 81 -12.98 -4.19 25.65
N ARG A 82 -14.16 -3.76 26.10
CA ARG A 82 -14.81 -2.55 25.57
C ARG A 82 -13.97 -1.30 25.78
N ALA A 83 -13.39 -1.12 26.96
CA ALA A 83 -12.50 0.00 27.25
C ALA A 83 -11.27 0.02 26.32
N HIS A 84 -10.63 -1.13 26.10
CA HIS A 84 -9.52 -1.22 25.16
C HIS A 84 -9.93 -0.96 23.70
N LEU A 85 -11.11 -1.42 23.28
CA LEU A 85 -11.62 -1.15 21.94
C LEU A 85 -11.89 0.35 21.74
N ASP A 86 -12.55 0.99 22.70
CA ASP A 86 -12.85 2.42 22.64
C ASP A 86 -11.56 3.26 22.63
N ASP A 87 -10.54 2.88 23.41
CA ASP A 87 -9.22 3.53 23.41
C ASP A 87 -8.51 3.40 22.06
N LEU A 88 -8.48 2.19 21.47
CA LEU A 88 -7.92 1.96 20.14
C LEU A 88 -8.63 2.78 19.05
N MET A 89 -9.94 2.93 19.15
CA MET A 89 -10.73 3.72 18.21
C MET A 89 -10.45 5.21 18.35
N GLN A 90 -10.34 5.73 19.58
CA GLN A 90 -9.94 7.12 19.84
C GLN A 90 -8.55 7.41 19.29
N LEU A 91 -7.59 6.50 19.52
CA LEU A 91 -6.23 6.63 18.99
C LEU A 91 -6.22 6.60 17.45
N ALA A 92 -7.02 5.72 16.83
CA ALA A 92 -7.13 5.66 15.38
C ALA A 92 -7.70 6.96 14.79
N HIS A 93 -8.74 7.51 15.41
CA HIS A 93 -9.33 8.78 15.00
C HIS A 93 -8.36 9.96 15.19
N TYR A 94 -7.68 10.02 16.34
CA TYR A 94 -6.64 11.02 16.59
C TYR A 94 -5.54 10.99 15.53
N LYS A 95 -5.04 9.80 15.17
CA LYS A 95 -4.02 9.67 14.12
C LYS A 95 -4.55 10.10 12.75
N HIS A 96 -5.76 9.69 12.40
CA HIS A 96 -6.38 10.06 11.13
C HIS A 96 -6.49 11.58 10.98
N ILE A 97 -6.97 12.29 12.01
CA ILE A 97 -7.07 13.75 12.00
C ILE A 97 -5.69 14.41 11.99
N ASN A 98 -4.83 14.06 12.94
CA ASN A 98 -3.64 14.86 13.25
C ASN A 98 -2.40 14.47 12.44
N HIS A 99 -2.33 13.23 11.93
CA HIS A 99 -1.15 12.73 11.20
C HIS A 99 -1.44 12.51 9.72
N TYR A 100 -2.71 12.22 9.37
CA TYR A 100 -3.13 11.97 7.99
C TYR A 100 -4.09 13.04 7.46
N HIS A 101 -4.35 14.11 8.24
CA HIS A 101 -5.15 15.26 7.84
C HIS A 101 -6.54 14.90 7.31
N ASN A 102 -7.18 13.89 7.92
CA ASN A 102 -8.46 13.31 7.48
C ASN A 102 -8.46 12.76 6.06
N SER A 103 -7.29 12.47 5.49
CA SER A 103 -7.20 11.89 4.16
C SER A 103 -7.18 10.37 4.23
N ASN A 104 -7.91 9.74 3.31
CA ASN A 104 -7.85 8.31 3.05
C ASN A 104 -6.76 7.95 2.01
N SER A 105 -5.99 8.94 1.53
CA SER A 105 -4.95 8.77 0.52
C SER A 105 -3.52 8.75 1.08
N LEU A 106 -2.57 8.31 0.26
CA LEU A 106 -1.14 8.34 0.60
C LEU A 106 -0.63 9.77 0.75
N GLN A 107 0.04 10.05 1.86
CA GLN A 107 0.59 11.36 2.19
C GLN A 107 2.09 11.40 1.91
N LEU A 108 2.56 12.45 1.23
CA LEU A 108 3.97 12.63 0.90
C LEU A 108 4.85 12.54 2.15
N TYR A 109 5.98 11.85 2.00
CA TYR A 109 7.01 11.64 3.01
C TYR A 109 6.57 10.90 4.28
N GLN A 110 5.39 10.29 4.28
CA GLN A 110 5.00 9.33 5.31
C GLN A 110 5.49 7.93 4.97
N LYS A 111 5.64 7.10 6.00
CA LYS A 111 6.13 5.73 5.88
C LYS A 111 4.98 4.74 5.70
N TYR A 112 5.04 3.93 4.64
CA TYR A 112 4.04 2.91 4.33
C TYR A 112 4.71 1.56 4.06
N SER A 113 4.06 0.49 4.49
CA SER A 113 4.41 -0.86 4.04
C SER A 113 3.71 -1.20 2.72
N ARG A 114 4.18 -2.24 2.03
CA ARG A 114 3.47 -2.85 0.90
C ARG A 114 2.02 -3.24 1.25
N LYS A 115 1.79 -3.63 2.51
CA LYS A 115 0.46 -4.00 3.00
C LYS A 115 -0.45 -2.78 3.15
N ASP A 116 0.09 -1.66 3.60
CA ASP A 116 -0.66 -0.42 3.68
C ASP A 116 -1.05 0.07 2.28
N PHE A 117 -0.12 0.02 1.32
CA PHE A 117 -0.41 0.37 -0.07
C PHE A 117 -1.58 -0.44 -0.64
N VAL A 118 -1.53 -1.78 -0.60
CA VAL A 118 -2.60 -2.60 -1.19
C VAL A 118 -3.94 -2.42 -0.48
N ARG A 119 -3.95 -2.01 0.80
CA ARG A 119 -5.17 -1.69 1.54
C ARG A 119 -5.74 -0.34 1.12
N ILE A 120 -4.91 0.70 1.12
CA ILE A 120 -5.29 2.07 0.74
C ILE A 120 -5.76 2.11 -0.72
N MET A 121 -5.09 1.39 -1.61
CA MET A 121 -5.48 1.29 -3.02
C MET A 121 -6.58 0.25 -3.30
N ASN A 122 -7.27 -0.23 -2.26
CA ASN A 122 -8.45 -1.10 -2.38
C ASN A 122 -8.24 -2.38 -3.20
N TRP A 123 -7.03 -2.98 -3.17
CA TRP A 123 -6.81 -4.26 -3.84
C TRP A 123 -7.73 -5.34 -3.27
N GLN A 124 -8.05 -6.33 -4.10
CA GLN A 124 -9.04 -7.36 -3.72
C GLN A 124 -8.58 -8.19 -2.51
N ASN A 125 -7.29 -8.54 -2.44
CA ASN A 125 -6.69 -9.40 -1.41
C ASN A 125 -5.33 -8.86 -0.96
N ASP A 126 -4.82 -9.37 0.18
CA ASP A 126 -3.46 -9.13 0.67
C ASP A 126 -2.41 -9.79 -0.24
N GLU A 127 -2.04 -9.07 -1.29
CA GLU A 127 -0.99 -9.44 -2.23
C GLU A 127 0.36 -8.78 -1.92
N SER A 128 0.48 -8.13 -0.77
CA SER A 128 1.65 -7.35 -0.37
C SER A 128 2.98 -8.13 -0.46
N ALA A 129 2.95 -9.43 -0.15
CA ALA A 129 4.10 -10.33 -0.24
C ALA A 129 4.56 -10.60 -1.69
N THR A 130 3.72 -10.33 -2.69
CA THR A 130 4.01 -10.58 -4.11
C THR A 130 4.24 -9.32 -4.91
N VAL A 131 4.21 -8.14 -4.26
CA VAL A 131 4.55 -6.87 -4.92
C VAL A 131 6.06 -6.82 -5.21
N TYR A 132 6.90 -7.36 -4.32
CA TYR A 132 8.37 -7.30 -4.44
C TYR A 132 8.86 -5.87 -4.71
N GLY A 133 9.67 -5.64 -5.75
CA GLY A 133 10.10 -4.30 -6.16
C GLY A 133 9.02 -3.49 -6.86
N TYR A 134 8.19 -4.11 -7.72
CA TYR A 134 7.10 -3.41 -8.41
C TYR A 134 6.07 -4.40 -8.94
N LYS A 135 4.82 -3.93 -9.09
CA LYS A 135 3.71 -4.73 -9.63
C LYS A 135 2.56 -3.86 -10.11
N GLN A 136 2.33 -3.80 -11.41
CA GLN A 136 1.09 -3.21 -11.93
C GLN A 136 -0.11 -4.11 -11.63
N LYS A 137 -1.13 -3.57 -10.96
CA LYS A 137 -2.43 -4.23 -10.76
C LYS A 137 -3.50 -3.21 -10.32
N TYR A 138 -4.77 -3.50 -10.64
CA TYR A 138 -5.92 -2.68 -10.21
C TYR A 138 -5.73 -1.19 -10.50
N GLN A 139 -5.27 -0.85 -11.70
CA GLN A 139 -5.00 0.53 -12.12
C GLN A 139 -3.95 1.26 -11.26
N THR A 140 -3.02 0.51 -10.66
CA THR A 140 -1.93 1.08 -9.84
C THR A 140 -0.60 0.42 -10.18
N LEU A 141 0.49 1.18 -10.09
CA LEU A 141 1.86 0.69 -10.24
C LEU A 141 2.73 1.17 -9.06
N PRO A 142 2.71 0.47 -7.91
CA PRO A 142 3.70 0.71 -6.86
C PRO A 142 5.11 0.29 -7.29
N VAL A 143 6.10 1.12 -6.98
CA VAL A 143 7.53 0.85 -7.08
C VAL A 143 8.17 1.05 -5.70
N PHE A 144 8.78 -0.01 -5.18
CA PHE A 144 9.41 -0.09 -3.85
C PHE A 144 10.91 -0.33 -4.00
N ILE A 145 11.71 0.63 -3.52
CA ILE A 145 13.17 0.65 -3.69
C ILE A 145 13.83 0.67 -2.30
N THR A 146 14.79 -0.25 -2.10
CA THR A 146 15.78 -0.14 -1.03
C THR A 146 17.02 0.48 -1.65
N TYR A 147 17.35 1.72 -1.25
CA TYR A 147 18.34 2.54 -1.93
C TYR A 147 19.77 2.04 -1.68
N HIS A 148 20.20 2.01 -0.42
CA HIS A 148 21.43 1.38 0.00
C HIS A 148 21.20 -0.10 0.30
N LYS A 149 21.66 -0.92 -0.64
CA LYS A 149 21.74 -2.37 -0.51
C LYS A 149 22.94 -2.72 0.37
N LYS A 150 22.78 -3.68 1.29
CA LYS A 150 23.90 -4.15 2.12
C LYS A 150 25.02 -4.68 1.22
N GLU A 151 26.27 -4.50 1.64
CA GLU A 151 27.44 -4.99 0.90
C GLU A 151 27.44 -6.53 0.74
N ASP A 152 26.74 -7.24 1.62
CA ASP A 152 26.63 -8.70 1.68
C ASP A 152 25.40 -9.27 0.96
N ILE A 153 24.66 -8.44 0.20
CA ILE A 153 23.58 -8.95 -0.63
C ILE A 153 24.20 -9.67 -1.83
N SER A 154 23.75 -10.90 -2.10
CA SER A 154 24.22 -11.65 -3.27
C SER A 154 24.21 -10.78 -4.52
N GLU A 155 25.24 -10.89 -5.36
CA GLU A 155 25.41 -10.16 -6.64
C GLU A 155 24.13 -10.15 -7.50
N THR A 156 23.24 -11.12 -7.28
CA THR A 156 21.93 -11.31 -7.89
C THR A 156 20.89 -10.20 -7.72
N THR A 157 21.09 -9.23 -6.82
CA THR A 157 20.16 -8.11 -6.61
C THR A 157 20.83 -6.74 -6.43
N ALA A 158 22.10 -6.62 -6.82
CA ALA A 158 22.89 -5.39 -6.75
C ALA A 158 22.49 -4.36 -7.82
N TYR A 159 21.20 -4.01 -7.89
CA TYR A 159 20.77 -2.94 -8.79
C TYR A 159 21.31 -1.59 -8.33
N GLU A 160 21.74 -0.75 -9.26
CA GLU A 160 22.33 0.57 -8.98
C GLU A 160 21.26 1.66 -9.11
N ASP A 161 20.14 1.48 -8.42
CA ASP A 161 19.11 2.52 -8.35
C ASP A 161 19.75 3.81 -7.79
N GLU A 162 19.68 4.90 -8.54
CA GLU A 162 20.45 6.11 -8.25
C GLU A 162 19.59 7.35 -8.50
N PHE A 163 19.45 8.19 -7.47
CA PHE A 163 18.90 9.52 -7.65
C PHE A 163 19.94 10.39 -8.36
N LEU A 164 19.62 10.84 -9.57
CA LEU A 164 20.48 11.76 -10.33
C LEU A 164 20.38 13.19 -9.79
N ASN A 165 19.20 13.53 -9.27
CA ASN A 165 18.86 14.77 -8.60
C ASN A 165 17.56 14.55 -7.78
N GLN A 166 16.89 15.61 -7.33
CA GLN A 166 15.66 15.50 -6.52
C GLN A 166 14.41 15.12 -7.34
N ASP A 167 14.44 15.25 -8.66
CA ASP A 167 13.30 15.03 -9.55
C ASP A 167 13.49 13.87 -10.55
N GLU A 168 14.63 13.20 -10.54
CA GLU A 168 15.00 12.16 -11.49
C GLU A 168 15.73 11.01 -10.80
N LEU A 169 15.24 9.80 -11.05
CA LEU A 169 15.76 8.56 -10.51
C LEU A 169 16.07 7.60 -11.65
N LYS A 170 17.32 7.15 -11.75
CA LYS A 170 17.69 6.00 -12.58
C LYS A 170 17.26 4.73 -11.85
N TRP A 171 16.37 3.98 -12.47
CA TRP A 171 15.74 2.81 -11.90
C TRP A 171 16.05 1.54 -12.68
N PHE A 172 16.19 0.43 -11.96
CA PHE A 172 16.44 -0.89 -12.52
C PHE A 172 15.25 -1.82 -12.28
N THR A 173 14.88 -2.58 -13.31
CA THR A 173 13.91 -3.66 -13.16
C THR A 173 14.46 -4.81 -12.33
N ARG A 174 13.58 -5.75 -11.94
CA ARG A 174 14.02 -7.05 -11.41
C ARG A 174 14.87 -7.79 -12.45
N SER A 175 15.76 -8.65 -11.98
CA SER A 175 16.59 -9.52 -12.82
C SER A 175 15.77 -10.43 -13.75
N ASN A 176 16.41 -10.91 -14.82
CA ASN A 176 15.81 -11.73 -15.87
C ASN A 176 14.65 -11.01 -16.57
N ARG A 177 14.87 -9.74 -16.90
CA ARG A 177 13.96 -8.91 -17.68
C ARG A 177 14.65 -8.34 -18.89
N SER A 178 13.83 -7.91 -19.83
CA SER A 178 14.21 -7.23 -21.04
C SER A 178 13.10 -6.28 -21.45
N LEU A 179 13.36 -5.40 -22.41
CA LEU A 179 12.37 -4.48 -22.95
C LEU A 179 11.10 -5.22 -23.42
N LYS A 180 11.21 -6.46 -23.88
CA LYS A 180 10.06 -7.28 -24.33
C LYS A 180 9.25 -7.90 -23.19
N SER A 181 9.72 -7.82 -21.95
CA SER A 181 9.05 -8.43 -20.81
C SER A 181 7.72 -7.70 -20.53
N PRO A 182 6.60 -8.43 -20.33
CA PRO A 182 5.29 -7.79 -20.13
C PRO A 182 5.27 -6.79 -18.97
N GLU A 183 5.96 -7.10 -17.86
CA GLU A 183 6.03 -6.18 -16.72
C GLU A 183 6.86 -4.93 -16.99
N VAL A 184 7.81 -4.97 -17.93
CA VAL A 184 8.60 -3.79 -18.33
C VAL A 184 7.77 -2.93 -19.29
N GLN A 185 7.08 -3.56 -20.24
CA GLN A 185 6.14 -2.87 -21.12
C GLN A 185 5.03 -2.16 -20.33
N ASN A 186 4.51 -2.80 -19.28
CA ASN A 186 3.58 -2.18 -18.35
C ASN A 186 4.13 -0.90 -17.70
N VAL A 187 5.41 -0.88 -17.32
CA VAL A 187 6.06 0.32 -16.77
C VAL A 187 6.23 1.38 -17.86
N ILE A 188 6.72 1.02 -19.05
CA ILE A 188 6.95 1.97 -20.16
C ILE A 188 5.64 2.63 -20.60
N HIS A 189 4.55 1.86 -20.70
CA HIS A 189 3.25 2.32 -21.17
C HIS A 189 2.31 2.76 -20.04
N HIS A 190 2.80 2.94 -18.81
CA HIS A 190 1.93 3.16 -17.65
C HIS A 190 1.05 4.41 -17.80
N GLN A 191 1.55 5.49 -18.42
CA GLN A 191 0.80 6.71 -18.67
C GLN A 191 -0.31 6.50 -19.71
N GLU A 192 -0.02 5.78 -20.81
CA GLU A 192 -1.01 5.41 -21.83
C GLU A 192 -2.10 4.49 -21.28
N LEU A 193 -1.72 3.62 -20.34
CA LEU A 193 -2.62 2.75 -19.61
C LEU A 193 -3.35 3.46 -18.46
N GLU A 194 -3.19 4.78 -18.30
CA GLU A 194 -3.77 5.61 -17.21
C GLU A 194 -3.45 5.07 -15.80
N THR A 195 -2.30 4.42 -15.63
CA THR A 195 -1.89 3.75 -14.40
C THR A 195 -0.86 4.61 -13.66
N PRO A 196 -1.23 5.27 -12.55
CA PRO A 196 -0.27 6.07 -11.80
C PRO A 196 0.82 5.19 -11.18
N MET A 197 2.07 5.64 -11.30
CA MET A 197 3.23 5.00 -10.69
C MET A 197 3.50 5.66 -9.34
N TYR A 198 3.49 4.87 -8.27
CA TYR A 198 3.66 5.35 -6.89
C TYR A 198 5.03 4.96 -6.35
N MET A 199 5.82 5.95 -5.93
CA MET A 199 7.21 5.75 -5.55
C MET A 199 7.38 5.61 -4.04
N PHE A 200 8.00 4.50 -3.63
CA PHE A 200 8.28 4.16 -2.24
C PHE A 200 9.75 3.84 -2.06
N VAL A 201 10.48 4.60 -1.25
CA VAL A 201 11.92 4.42 -1.06
C VAL A 201 12.26 4.32 0.42
N LYS A 202 13.14 3.38 0.77
CA LYS A 202 13.78 3.34 2.09
C LYS A 202 15.29 3.38 1.92
N LYS A 203 15.98 3.92 2.92
CA LYS A 203 17.44 4.05 2.90
C LYS A 203 18.08 2.66 2.82
N GLU A 204 17.74 1.77 3.74
CA GLU A 204 18.34 0.44 3.80
C GLU A 204 17.38 -0.61 4.40
N ASP A 205 17.77 -1.88 4.37
CA ASP A 205 16.92 -2.94 4.93
C ASP A 205 16.76 -2.90 6.45
N ALA A 206 17.71 -2.29 7.17
CA ALA A 206 17.66 -2.12 8.62
C ALA A 206 16.51 -1.21 9.09
N ASP A 207 16.02 -0.30 8.23
CA ASP A 207 14.89 0.59 8.50
C ASP A 207 13.53 -0.13 8.61
N GLY A 208 13.53 -1.46 8.42
CA GLY A 208 12.38 -2.32 8.58
C GLY A 208 11.53 -2.45 7.31
N LYS A 209 10.22 -2.59 7.51
CA LYS A 209 9.27 -2.97 6.44
C LYS A 209 8.64 -1.77 5.71
N ASN A 210 8.85 -0.56 6.22
CA ASN A 210 8.16 0.64 5.74
C ASN A 210 9.10 1.48 4.87
N PHE A 211 8.51 2.16 3.90
CA PHE A 211 9.19 2.98 2.89
C PHE A 211 8.57 4.37 2.91
N TYR A 212 9.38 5.42 2.71
CA TYR A 212 8.86 6.77 2.48
C TYR A 212 8.11 6.80 1.14
N TYR A 213 6.87 7.26 1.16
CA TYR A 213 6.16 7.58 -0.07
C TYR A 213 6.67 8.93 -0.61
N LEU A 214 7.21 8.93 -1.82
CA LEU A 214 7.81 10.11 -2.44
C LEU A 214 6.89 10.79 -3.47
N GLY A 215 5.66 10.31 -3.61
CA GLY A 215 4.71 10.80 -4.61
C GLY A 215 4.63 9.89 -5.82
N THR A 216 4.10 10.44 -6.90
CA THR A 216 4.00 9.78 -8.20
C THR A 216 5.21 10.11 -9.08
N ALA A 217 5.45 9.26 -10.06
CA ALA A 217 6.49 9.45 -11.06
C ALA A 217 6.02 9.01 -12.44
N CYS A 218 6.76 9.42 -13.47
CA CYS A 218 6.52 9.06 -14.86
C CYS A 218 7.79 8.47 -15.47
N TYR A 219 7.62 7.47 -16.34
CA TYR A 219 8.72 6.99 -17.17
C TYR A 219 9.17 8.10 -18.15
N MET A 220 10.47 8.33 -18.26
CA MET A 220 11.05 9.26 -19.22
C MET A 220 11.24 8.58 -20.57
N GLU A 221 10.45 8.97 -21.57
CA GLU A 221 10.45 8.38 -22.90
C GLU A 221 11.87 8.35 -23.53
N GLY A 222 12.23 7.21 -24.11
CA GLY A 222 13.53 7.00 -24.76
C GLY A 222 14.69 6.63 -23.83
N THR A 223 14.48 6.56 -22.51
CA THR A 223 15.55 6.22 -21.54
C THR A 223 15.64 4.73 -21.20
N ALA A 224 14.68 3.91 -21.65
CA ALA A 224 14.67 2.48 -21.36
C ALA A 224 15.68 1.71 -22.23
N GLU A 225 16.61 1.00 -21.60
CA GLU A 225 17.67 0.24 -22.26
C GLU A 225 17.85 -1.15 -21.63
N ASP A 226 18.04 -2.18 -22.46
CA ASP A 226 18.47 -3.51 -21.99
C ASP A 226 19.91 -3.42 -21.47
N ALA A 227 20.14 -3.90 -20.26
CA ALA A 227 21.44 -3.91 -19.59
C ALA A 227 21.72 -5.26 -18.91
N GLN A 228 22.95 -5.44 -18.43
CA GLN A 228 23.35 -6.62 -17.66
C GLN A 228 23.92 -6.20 -16.31
N MET A 229 23.50 -6.93 -15.28
CA MET A 229 24.11 -6.87 -13.96
C MET A 229 25.52 -7.49 -13.96
N PRO A 230 26.35 -7.21 -12.95
CA PRO A 230 27.68 -7.83 -12.81
C PRO A 230 27.67 -9.37 -12.84
N ASP A 231 26.59 -10.00 -12.34
CA ASP A 231 26.40 -11.46 -12.37
C ASP A 231 25.87 -12.01 -13.71
N GLY A 232 25.80 -11.17 -14.74
CA GLY A 232 25.38 -11.52 -16.10
C GLY A 232 23.86 -11.57 -16.31
N LYS A 233 23.03 -11.25 -15.31
CA LYS A 233 21.58 -11.25 -15.47
C LYS A 233 21.10 -10.02 -16.23
N ASN A 234 20.18 -10.26 -17.16
CA ASN A 234 19.54 -9.19 -17.91
C ASN A 234 18.58 -8.40 -17.02
N VAL A 235 18.66 -7.09 -17.15
CA VAL A 235 17.80 -6.08 -16.51
C VAL A 235 17.47 -5.02 -17.55
N VAL A 236 16.49 -4.16 -17.25
CA VAL A 236 16.25 -2.93 -18.01
C VAL A 236 16.51 -1.76 -17.07
N THR A 237 17.26 -0.79 -17.55
CA THR A 237 17.42 0.51 -16.89
C THR A 237 16.53 1.54 -17.55
N MET A 238 15.97 2.45 -16.77
CA MET A 238 15.19 3.58 -17.28
C MET A 238 15.21 4.72 -16.28
N HIS A 239 14.92 5.93 -16.74
CA HIS A 239 14.81 7.09 -15.86
C HIS A 239 13.34 7.36 -15.53
N LEU A 240 13.09 7.70 -14.27
CA LEU A 240 11.78 8.05 -13.74
C LEU A 240 11.82 9.51 -13.29
N ALA A 241 10.93 10.33 -13.84
CA ALA A 241 10.73 11.71 -13.43
C ALA A 241 9.69 11.76 -12.30
N MET A 242 10.06 12.31 -11.15
CA MET A 242 9.17 12.53 -10.02
C MET A 242 8.23 13.70 -10.33
N ASP A 243 6.92 13.54 -10.11
CA ASP A 243 5.95 14.62 -10.35
C ASP A 243 6.13 15.77 -9.35
N THR A 244 6.69 15.47 -8.18
CA THR A 244 7.08 16.45 -7.15
C THR A 244 8.52 16.15 -6.73
N PRO A 245 9.44 17.14 -6.81
CA PRO A 245 10.81 16.94 -6.35
C PRO A 245 10.85 16.43 -4.90
N VAL A 246 11.71 15.46 -4.62
CA VAL A 246 11.90 14.88 -3.29
C VAL A 246 12.39 15.98 -2.35
N ARG A 247 11.70 16.20 -1.23
CA ARG A 247 12.05 17.23 -0.24
C ARG A 247 13.49 17.04 0.24
N ASP A 248 14.23 18.14 0.36
CA ASP A 248 15.69 18.17 0.59
C ASP A 248 16.15 17.35 1.80
N ASP A 249 15.45 17.42 2.93
CA ASP A 249 15.75 16.63 4.13
C ASP A 249 15.61 15.12 3.90
N VAL A 250 14.55 14.70 3.20
CA VAL A 250 14.29 13.30 2.86
C VAL A 250 15.29 12.80 1.83
N TYR A 251 15.57 13.64 0.81
CA TYR A 251 16.55 13.33 -0.23
C TYR A 251 17.94 13.08 0.37
N ARG A 252 18.45 14.03 1.19
CA ARG A 252 19.75 13.89 1.87
C ARG A 252 19.79 12.65 2.74
N TYR A 253 18.75 12.40 3.54
CA TYR A 253 18.66 11.19 4.35
C TYR A 253 18.76 9.91 3.52
N LEU A 254 18.10 9.86 2.35
CA LEU A 254 18.08 8.67 1.50
C LEU A 254 19.40 8.44 0.77
N VAL A 255 20.07 9.50 0.32
CA VAL A 255 21.27 9.42 -0.56
C VAL A 255 22.57 9.34 0.23
N GLU A 256 22.64 9.97 1.40
CA GLU A 256 23.82 9.90 2.28
C GLU A 256 23.92 8.50 2.90
N LYS A 257 25.12 7.87 2.82
CA LYS A 257 25.40 6.62 3.53
C LYS A 257 25.51 6.85 5.04
#